data_AF-A0A4R4YKD0-F1
#
_entry.id   AF-A0A4R4YKD0-F1
#
_cell.length_a   1.000
_cell.length_b   1.000
_cell.length_c   1.000
_cell.angle_alpha   90.00
_cell.angle_beta   90.00
_cell.angle_gamma   90.00
#
_symmetry.space_group_name_H-M   'P 1'
#
loop_
_entity.id
_entity.type
_entity.pdbx_description
1 polymer ?
#
loop_
_entity_poly.entity_id
_entity_poly.type
_entity_poly.pdbx_seq_one_letter_code
_entity_poly.pdbx_strand_id
1 'polypeptide(L)'
;MTAPKHTTEVLCADCGQLSSHGGRHLCFTCYARNDYYGTLDQYPPLRTWLSTAARVEDYAELRRQQYMSLRDAAARLGVSERTAWRYEAKLRAVSA
;
A
#
# COMPACT_ATOMS: atom_id res chain seq x y z
N MET A 1 18.40 -6.36 19.54
CA MET A 1 16.98 -6.57 19.20
C MET A 1 16.40 -5.22 18.83
N THR A 2 16.18 -4.97 17.54
CA THR A 2 15.74 -3.66 17.05
C THR A 2 14.24 -3.53 17.23
N ALA A 3 13.78 -2.55 18.00
CA ALA A 3 12.35 -2.32 18.23
C ALA A 3 11.62 -2.08 16.89
N PRO A 4 10.46 -2.72 16.64
CA PRO A 4 9.69 -2.46 15.44
C PRO A 4 9.20 -1.00 15.45
N LYS A 5 9.56 -0.25 14.41
CA LYS A 5 9.19 1.16 14.22
C LYS A 5 7.69 1.29 13.92
N HIS A 6 6.98 1.95 14.84
CA HIS A 6 5.65 2.59 14.69
C HIS A 6 4.59 1.79 13.92
N THR A 7 3.84 0.98 14.67
CA THR A 7 2.64 0.31 14.23
C THR A 7 1.51 1.32 14.07
N THR A 8 1.20 1.70 12.84
CA THR A 8 -0.11 2.25 12.50
C THR A 8 -1.18 1.30 13.05
N GLU A 9 -2.16 1.80 13.80
CA GLU A 9 -3.32 1.00 14.19
C GLU A 9 -4.22 0.79 12.98
N VAL A 10 -4.77 -0.43 12.83
CA VAL A 10 -5.69 -0.79 11.77
C VAL A 10 -6.91 -1.46 12.37
N LEU A 11 -8.09 -1.17 11.82
CA LEU A 11 -9.27 -1.98 12.07
C LEU A 11 -9.09 -3.30 11.30
N CYS A 12 -8.84 -4.39 12.02
CA CYS A 12 -8.53 -5.68 11.41
C CYS A 12 -9.69 -6.19 10.55
N ALA A 13 -9.44 -6.51 9.29
CA ALA A 13 -10.43 -7.06 8.37
C ALA A 13 -10.90 -8.49 8.73
N ASP A 14 -10.15 -9.21 9.57
CA ASP A 14 -10.48 -10.57 10.03
C ASP A 14 -11.23 -10.54 11.37
N CYS A 15 -10.61 -10.00 12.42
CA CYS A 15 -11.20 -10.00 13.77
C CYS A 15 -12.00 -8.74 14.15
N GLY A 16 -12.02 -7.71 13.30
CA GLY A 16 -12.75 -6.46 13.55
C GLY A 16 -12.20 -5.58 14.68
N GLN A 17 -11.04 -5.92 15.26
CA GLN A 17 -10.44 -5.16 16.36
C GLN A 17 -9.46 -4.11 15.85
N LEU A 18 -9.48 -2.92 16.47
CA LEU A 18 -8.45 -1.89 16.27
C LEU A 18 -7.17 -2.33 16.99
N SER A 19 -6.10 -2.56 16.23
CA SER A 19 -4.84 -3.07 16.80
C SER A 19 -3.64 -2.77 15.90
N SER A 20 -2.45 -3.15 16.36
CA SER A 20 -1.20 -2.97 15.61
C SER A 20 -1.25 -3.68 14.26
N HIS A 21 -1.02 -2.93 13.19
CA HIS A 21 -1.07 -3.41 11.81
C HIS A 21 0.05 -4.43 11.50
N GLY A 22 -0.35 -5.60 11.00
CA GLY A 22 0.55 -6.67 10.54
C GLY A 22 0.73 -6.73 9.03
N GLY A 23 -0.31 -6.42 8.26
CA GLY A 23 -0.30 -6.52 6.80
C GLY A 23 -1.71 -6.82 6.26
N ARG A 24 -2.01 -6.53 4.99
CA ARG A 24 -3.31 -6.79 4.33
C ARG A 24 -4.57 -6.30 5.09
N HIS A 25 -4.49 -5.14 5.75
CA HIS A 25 -5.54 -4.65 6.66
C HIS A 25 -5.84 -5.58 7.87
N LEU A 26 -4.91 -6.46 8.21
CA LEU A 26 -4.97 -7.33 9.37
C LEU A 26 -4.11 -6.79 10.49
N CYS A 27 -4.54 -7.02 11.73
CA CYS A 27 -3.66 -6.87 12.87
C CYS A 27 -2.54 -7.91 12.84
N PHE A 28 -1.46 -7.68 13.59
CA PHE A 28 -0.27 -8.54 13.62
C PHE A 28 -0.60 -10.02 13.86
N THR A 29 -1.47 -10.31 14.84
CA THR A 29 -1.88 -11.68 15.17
C THR A 29 -2.65 -12.36 14.04
N CYS A 30 -3.63 -11.66 13.43
CA CYS A 30 -4.42 -12.22 12.35
C CYS A 30 -3.59 -12.38 11.07
N TYR A 31 -2.68 -11.46 10.81
CA TYR A 31 -1.72 -11.58 9.72
C TYR A 31 -0.87 -12.85 9.87
N ALA A 32 -0.21 -13.03 11.01
CA ALA A 32 0.63 -14.20 11.27
C ALA A 32 -0.15 -15.52 11.21
N ARG A 33 -1.40 -15.52 11.71
CA ARG A 33 -2.29 -16.68 11.62
C ARG A 33 -2.61 -17.05 10.18
N ASN A 34 -3.06 -16.10 9.37
CA ASN A 34 -3.42 -16.37 7.97
C ASN A 34 -2.19 -16.66 7.10
N ASP A 35 -1.02 -16.11 7.43
CA ASP A 35 0.26 -16.47 6.80
C ASP A 35 0.60 -17.95 7.06
N TYR A 36 0.50 -18.39 8.32
CA TYR A 36 0.72 -19.78 8.72
C TYR A 36 -0.23 -20.77 8.02
N TYR A 37 -1.51 -20.40 7.87
CA TYR A 37 -2.50 -21.23 7.17
C TYR A 37 -2.50 -21.06 5.65
N GLY A 38 -1.70 -20.13 5.10
CA GLY A 38 -1.66 -19.87 3.66
C GLY A 38 -2.93 -19.23 3.09
N THR A 39 -3.73 -18.53 3.90
CA THR A 39 -5.04 -17.94 3.53
C THR A 39 -4.99 -16.41 3.36
N LEU A 40 -3.80 -15.84 3.22
CA LEU A 40 -3.62 -14.39 3.04
C LEU A 40 -4.24 -13.85 1.73
N ASP A 41 -4.42 -14.70 0.72
CA ASP A 41 -4.99 -14.38 -0.58
C ASP A 41 -6.45 -13.88 -0.49
N GLN A 42 -7.18 -14.29 0.54
CA GLN A 42 -8.54 -13.82 0.84
C GLN A 42 -8.60 -12.34 1.23
N TYR A 43 -7.47 -11.76 1.64
CA TYR A 43 -7.37 -10.37 2.05
C TYR A 43 -6.67 -9.55 0.97
N PRO A 44 -7.19 -8.35 0.63
CA PRO A 44 -6.58 -7.54 -0.40
C PRO A 44 -5.14 -7.17 0.01
N PRO A 45 -4.16 -7.30 -0.92
CA PRO A 45 -2.82 -6.85 -0.64
C PRO A 45 -2.87 -5.36 -0.27
N LEU A 46 -2.11 -4.98 0.75
CA LEU A 46 -1.89 -3.56 0.98
C LEU A 46 -1.22 -2.99 -0.27
N ARG A 47 -1.82 -1.98 -0.87
CA ARG A 47 -1.23 -1.23 -2.00
C ARG A 47 0.16 -0.64 -1.65
N THR A 48 0.53 -0.64 -0.37
CA THR A 48 1.83 -0.21 0.14
C THR A 48 2.93 -1.28 0.14
N TRP A 49 2.59 -2.57 -0.02
CA TRP A 49 3.55 -3.70 -0.07
C TRP A 49 4.13 -3.96 -1.46
N LEU A 50 3.60 -3.33 -2.49
CA LEU A 50 4.17 -3.37 -3.82
C LEU A 50 5.57 -2.76 -3.81
N SER A 51 6.48 -3.34 -4.60
CA SER A 51 7.81 -2.78 -4.81
C SER A 51 7.68 -1.33 -5.30
N THR A 52 8.70 -0.51 -5.06
CA THR A 52 8.64 0.88 -5.52
C THR A 52 8.45 0.97 -7.04
N ALA A 53 8.94 -0.01 -7.81
CA ALA A 53 8.73 -0.09 -9.25
C ALA A 53 7.25 -0.38 -9.59
N ALA A 54 6.65 -1.42 -9.00
CA ALA A 54 5.25 -1.76 -9.22
C ALA A 54 4.29 -0.62 -8.85
N ARG A 55 4.59 0.13 -7.76
CA ARG A 55 3.79 1.31 -7.38
C ARG A 55 3.90 2.46 -8.37
N VAL A 56 5.06 2.61 -9.02
CA VAL A 56 5.27 3.63 -10.07
C VAL A 56 4.58 3.22 -11.37
N GLU A 57 4.53 1.93 -11.69
CA GLU A 57 3.78 1.39 -12.83
C GLU A 57 2.27 1.55 -12.66
N ASP A 58 1.71 1.18 -11.50
CA ASP A 58 0.29 1.43 -11.17
C ASP A 58 -0.05 2.93 -11.25
N TYR A 59 0.86 3.78 -10.76
CA TYR A 59 0.72 5.23 -10.86
C TYR A 59 0.73 5.71 -12.32
N ALA A 60 1.62 5.17 -13.15
CA ALA A 60 1.68 5.48 -14.58
C ALA A 60 0.38 5.09 -15.28
N GLU A 61 -0.17 3.93 -14.97
CA GLU A 61 -1.44 3.46 -15.53
C GLU A 61 -2.60 4.38 -15.16
N LEU A 62 -2.71 4.76 -13.89
CA LEU A 62 -3.70 5.72 -13.42
C LEU A 62 -3.57 7.07 -14.10
N ARG A 63 -2.34 7.54 -14.36
CA ARG A 63 -2.09 8.82 -15.06
C ARG A 63 -2.32 8.75 -16.57
N ARG A 64 -2.31 7.56 -17.18
CA ARG A 64 -2.72 7.34 -18.59
C ARG A 64 -4.22 7.46 -18.79
N GLN A 65 -5.02 7.24 -17.75
CA GLN A 65 -6.45 7.55 -17.78
C GLN A 65 -6.57 9.07 -17.85
N GLN A 66 -7.00 9.59 -19.01
CA GLN A 66 -7.15 11.03 -19.20
C GLN A 66 -8.05 11.59 -18.08
N TYR A 67 -7.65 12.75 -17.55
CA TYR A 67 -8.35 13.52 -16.50
C TYR A 67 -8.13 13.11 -15.03
N MET A 68 -7.22 12.18 -14.70
CA MET A 68 -6.91 11.92 -13.28
C MET A 68 -5.93 12.95 -12.70
N SER A 69 -6.33 13.66 -11.64
CA SER A 69 -5.44 14.56 -10.90
C SER A 69 -4.39 13.78 -10.10
N LEU A 70 -3.28 14.44 -9.75
CA LEU A 70 -2.23 13.84 -8.91
C LEU A 70 -2.77 13.42 -7.54
N ARG A 71 -3.66 14.24 -6.97
CA ARG A 71 -4.32 13.97 -5.69
C ARG A 71 -5.22 12.73 -5.76
N ASP A 72 -6.00 12.58 -6.82
CA ASP A 72 -6.89 11.44 -6.98
C ASP A 72 -6.13 10.14 -7.23
N ALA A 73 -5.04 10.21 -8.01
CA ALA A 73 -4.13 9.08 -8.20
C ALA A 73 -3.45 8.68 -6.87
N ALA A 74 -3.01 9.66 -6.06
CA ALA A 74 -2.42 9.41 -4.76
C ALA A 74 -3.43 8.76 -3.79
N ALA A 75 -4.66 9.27 -3.75
CA ALA A 75 -5.74 8.71 -2.94
C ALA A 75 -6.08 7.27 -3.34
N ARG A 76 -6.19 6.99 -4.65
CA ARG A 76 -6.39 5.62 -5.14
C ARG A 76 -5.25 4.69 -4.73
N LEU A 77 -4.00 5.13 -4.79
CA LEU A 77 -2.85 4.30 -4.40
C LEU A 77 -2.63 4.21 -2.88
N GLY A 78 -3.42 4.92 -2.08
CA GLY A 78 -3.23 4.99 -0.63
C GLY A 78 -1.89 5.62 -0.25
N VAL A 79 -1.44 6.62 -1.01
CA VAL A 79 -0.18 7.36 -0.76
C VAL A 79 -0.42 8.84 -0.55
N SER A 80 0.53 9.51 0.10
CA SER A 80 0.54 10.97 0.16
C SER A 80 0.75 11.59 -1.22
N GLU A 81 0.23 12.80 -1.42
CA GLU A 81 0.52 13.57 -2.64
C GLU A 81 2.04 13.74 -2.87
N ARG A 82 2.81 13.96 -1.80
CA ARG A 82 4.28 14.04 -1.86
C ARG A 82 4.90 12.77 -2.44
N THR A 83 4.34 11.60 -2.14
CA THR A 83 4.79 10.33 -2.72
C THR A 83 4.43 10.24 -4.20
N ALA A 84 3.22 10.64 -4.60
CA ALA A 84 2.82 10.69 -6.00
C ALA A 84 3.69 11.65 -6.83
N TRP A 85 4.09 12.80 -6.26
CA TRP A 85 5.08 13.70 -6.87
C TRP A 85 6.42 13.00 -7.14
N ARG A 86 6.90 12.16 -6.21
CA ARG A 86 8.12 11.35 -6.42
C ARG A 86 7.93 10.32 -7.54
N TYR A 87 6.73 9.79 -7.71
CA TYR A 87 6.42 8.87 -8.82
C TYR A 87 6.41 9.60 -10.16
N GLU A 88 5.82 10.80 -10.27
CA GLU A 88 5.94 11.63 -11.49
C GLU A 88 7.39 11.90 -11.86
N ALA A 89 8.21 12.31 -10.89
CA ALA A 89 9.63 12.60 -11.14
C ALA A 89 10.37 11.38 -11.69
N LYS A 90 10.08 10.18 -11.17
CA LYS A 90 10.65 8.92 -11.68
C LYS A 90 10.18 8.60 -13.09
N LEU A 91 8.89 8.75 -13.39
CA LEU A 91 8.37 8.49 -14.74
C LEU A 91 8.99 9.43 -15.79
N ARG A 92 9.18 10.71 -15.44
CA ARG A 92 9.87 11.66 -16.32
C ARG A 92 11.32 11.28 -16.55
N ALA A 93 12.03 10.83 -15.51
CA ALA A 93 13.43 10.40 -15.63
C ALA A 93 13.62 9.13 -16.47
N VAL A 94 12.63 8.24 -16.52
CA VAL A 94 12.66 7.03 -17.37
C VAL A 94 12.32 7.33 -18.84
N SER A 95 11.61 8.44 -19.10
CA SER A 95 11.17 8.83 -20.44
C SER A 95 12.10 9.83 -21.13
N ALA A 96 13.22 10.20 -20.49
CA ALA A 96 14.25 11.12 -20.98
C ALA A 96 15.48 10.35 -21.45
#